data_AF-A0A6S7H882-F1
#
_entry.id   AF-A0A6S7H882-F1
#
_cell.length_a   1.000
_cell.length_b   1.000
_cell.length_c   1.000
_cell.angle_alpha   90.00
_cell.angle_beta   90.00
_cell.angle_gamma   90.00
#
_symmetry.space_group_name_H-M   'P 1'
#
loop_
_entity.id
_entity.type
_entity.pdbx_description
1 polymer ?
#
loop_
_entity_poly.entity_id
_entity_poly.type
_entity_poly.pdbx_seq_one_letter_code
_entity_poly.pdbx_strand_id
1 'polypeptide(L)'
;MVASFERHLKKKNYGLSIMKDLQFEQTRKALVSKQKDLKRQGKGNKPNASSALSEDDTAVLYEKDLLGTSSPDALLNTLWFNNTIHFGLRGCKEHRDMTWGDVKLHKTVSGEEYLKYNERQTKTRSGENTRDVRKVTPKMFSVPGNKRDPIAAYKLFAEKHPAEINSDDSPFYLAVNNLKKPESVSCKAWFKKAPAGVNKLNSIMKNMAAKAGLTTKFTNHSGRKTMIQAL
;
A
#
# COMPACT_ATOMS: atom_id res chain seq x y z
N MET A 1 17.03 3.92 19.34
CA MET A 1 17.98 3.50 20.39
C MET A 1 18.40 4.68 21.26
N VAL A 2 18.98 5.78 20.73
CA VAL A 2 19.30 6.96 21.57
C VAL A 2 18.06 7.59 22.20
N ALA A 3 16.95 7.70 21.45
CA ALA A 3 15.69 8.24 21.97
C ALA A 3 15.08 7.43 23.14
N SER A 4 15.32 6.12 23.22
CA SER A 4 14.85 5.31 24.36
C SER A 4 15.68 5.56 25.62
N PHE A 5 16.99 5.76 25.48
CA PHE A 5 17.85 6.17 26.58
C PHE A 5 17.49 7.57 27.07
N GLU A 6 17.32 8.54 26.16
CA GLU A 6 16.86 9.89 26.50
C GLU A 6 15.54 9.84 27.29
N ARG A 7 14.55 9.08 26.81
CA ARG A 7 13.26 8.95 27.50
C ARG A 7 13.42 8.36 28.90
N HIS A 8 14.29 7.37 29.06
CA HIS A 8 14.56 6.74 30.35
C HIS A 8 15.26 7.71 31.32
N LEU A 9 16.29 8.41 30.86
CA LEU A 9 17.05 9.39 31.64
C LEU A 9 16.15 10.54 32.11
N LYS A 10 15.29 11.06 31.23
CA LYS A 10 14.27 12.05 31.59
C LYS A 10 13.29 11.54 32.65
N LYS A 11 12.82 10.30 32.51
CA LYS A 11 11.95 9.66 33.54
C LYS A 11 12.65 9.53 34.90
N LYS A 12 13.98 9.49 34.91
CA LYS A 12 14.82 9.45 36.12
C LYS A 12 15.30 10.83 36.56
N ASN A 13 14.73 11.91 36.03
CA ASN A 13 15.09 13.30 36.33
C ASN A 13 16.57 13.60 36.09
N TYR A 14 17.20 12.94 35.10
CA TYR A 14 18.54 13.29 34.68
C TYR A 14 18.50 14.66 33.98
N GLY A 15 19.31 15.60 34.49
CA GLY A 15 19.23 17.02 34.13
C GLY A 15 19.75 17.40 32.75
N LEU A 16 20.34 16.45 32.01
CA LEU A 16 20.97 16.70 30.71
C LEU A 16 20.37 15.82 29.61
N SER A 17 20.30 16.35 28.40
CA SER A 17 19.86 15.69 27.18
C SER A 17 21.05 15.11 26.41
N ILE A 18 21.11 13.79 26.32
CA ILE A 18 22.12 13.10 25.49
C ILE A 18 21.93 13.40 23.99
N MET A 19 20.72 13.78 23.59
CA MET A 19 20.41 14.14 22.20
C MET A 19 20.74 15.59 21.84
N LYS A 20 20.68 16.53 22.79
CA LYS A 20 20.78 17.97 22.50
C LYS A 20 22.02 18.64 23.11
N ASP A 21 22.41 18.27 24.32
CA ASP A 21 23.38 19.06 25.08
C ASP A 21 24.80 18.86 24.55
N LEU A 22 25.60 19.92 24.68
CA LEU A 22 26.99 20.00 24.21
C LEU A 22 27.89 18.94 24.89
N GLN A 23 27.63 18.60 26.16
CA GLN A 23 28.41 17.61 26.90
C GLN A 23 28.42 16.23 26.21
N PHE A 24 27.42 15.92 25.40
CA PHE A 24 27.30 14.65 24.67
C PHE A 24 27.64 14.77 23.17
N GLU A 25 28.16 15.91 22.72
CA GLU A 25 28.49 16.10 21.30
C GLU A 25 29.53 15.09 20.80
N GLN A 26 30.60 14.86 21.58
CA GLN A 26 31.61 13.87 21.25
C GLN A 26 31.03 12.45 21.21
N THR A 27 30.15 12.10 22.15
CA THR A 27 29.45 10.80 22.16
C THR A 27 28.60 10.62 20.90
N ARG A 28 27.87 11.66 20.47
CA ARG A 28 27.09 11.62 19.21
C ARG A 28 28.00 11.47 17.98
N LYS A 29 29.12 12.19 17.93
CA LYS A 29 30.13 12.06 16.86
C LYS A 29 30.73 10.65 16.80
N ALA A 30 31.09 10.09 17.96
CA ALA A 30 31.60 8.71 18.07
C ALA A 30 30.56 7.68 17.60
N LEU A 31 29.30 7.85 17.99
CA LEU A 31 28.19 6.98 17.54
C LEU A 31 28.02 7.03 16.02
N VAL A 32 27.99 8.22 15.41
CA VAL A 32 27.89 8.38 13.96
C VAL A 32 29.10 7.77 13.26
N SER A 33 30.32 7.98 13.77
CA SER A 33 31.53 7.36 13.25
C SER A 33 31.42 5.84 13.27
N LYS A 34 30.97 5.26 14.40
CA LYS A 34 30.80 3.81 14.50
C LYS A 34 29.70 3.27 13.58
N GLN A 35 28.60 4.00 13.40
CA GLN A 35 27.56 3.64 12.43
C GLN A 35 28.11 3.61 11.00
N LYS A 36 28.94 4.59 10.62
CA LYS A 36 29.60 4.63 9.31
C LYS A 36 30.57 3.46 9.13
N ASP A 37 31.40 3.18 10.14
CA ASP A 37 32.32 2.03 10.17
C ASP A 37 31.56 0.70 10.02
N LEU A 38 30.52 0.48 10.83
CA LEU A 38 29.67 -0.71 10.72
C LEU A 38 29.01 -0.84 9.34
N LYS A 39 28.57 0.27 8.75
CA LYS A 39 28.00 0.27 7.41
C LYS A 39 29.05 -0.06 6.34
N ARG A 40 30.28 0.46 6.47
CA ARG A 40 31.44 0.12 5.62
C ARG A 40 31.80 -1.36 5.72
N GLN A 41 31.71 -1.94 6.91
CA GLN A 41 31.84 -3.39 7.16
C GLN A 41 30.63 -4.21 6.70
N GLY A 42 29.61 -3.59 6.09
CA GLY A 42 28.40 -4.28 5.63
C GLY A 42 27.41 -4.67 6.73
N LYS A 43 27.65 -4.33 8.01
CA LYS A 43 26.80 -4.64 9.19
C LYS A 43 25.49 -3.83 9.27
N GLY A 44 24.90 -3.57 8.11
CA GLY A 44 23.56 -3.00 7.92
C GLY A 44 23.00 -3.31 6.54
N ASN A 45 23.64 -4.23 5.81
CA ASN A 45 23.12 -4.75 4.55
C ASN A 45 21.93 -5.65 4.86
N LYS A 46 20.92 -5.60 3.99
CA LYS A 46 19.70 -6.38 4.14
C LYS A 46 19.68 -7.39 2.99
N PRO A 47 20.45 -8.49 3.07
CA PRO A 47 20.51 -9.47 1.98
C PRO A 47 19.14 -10.09 1.69
N ASN A 48 18.26 -10.12 2.71
CA ASN A 48 16.89 -10.59 2.60
C ASN A 48 15.86 -9.47 2.39
N ALA A 49 16.28 -8.30 1.89
CA ALA A 49 15.36 -7.23 1.51
C ALA A 49 14.50 -7.67 0.33
N SER A 50 13.24 -7.25 0.29
CA SER A 50 12.38 -7.57 -0.85
C SER A 50 12.79 -6.77 -2.08
N SER A 51 12.71 -7.37 -3.26
CA SER A 51 13.00 -6.70 -4.55
C SER A 51 11.79 -5.89 -5.03
N ALA A 52 12.01 -4.96 -5.97
CA ALA A 52 10.90 -4.36 -6.73
C ALA A 52 10.33 -5.41 -7.69
N LEU A 53 9.03 -5.33 -8.03
CA LEU A 53 8.49 -6.14 -9.12
C LEU A 53 9.02 -5.60 -10.45
N SER A 54 9.51 -6.50 -11.30
CA SER A 54 9.77 -6.21 -12.70
C SER A 54 8.47 -6.26 -13.52
N GLU A 55 8.55 -5.81 -14.77
CA GLU A 55 7.44 -5.95 -15.71
C GLU A 55 7.15 -7.44 -16.01
N ASP A 56 8.19 -8.28 -16.08
CA ASP A 56 8.07 -9.73 -16.27
C ASP A 56 7.36 -10.41 -15.08
N ASP A 57 7.78 -10.06 -13.85
CA ASP A 57 7.08 -10.55 -12.65
C ASP A 57 5.60 -10.17 -12.70
N THR A 58 5.32 -8.92 -13.08
CA THR A 58 3.95 -8.39 -13.19
C THR A 58 3.17 -9.14 -14.27
N ALA A 59 3.79 -9.43 -15.43
CA ALA A 59 3.19 -10.19 -16.51
C ALA A 59 2.80 -11.61 -16.06
N VAL A 60 3.68 -12.31 -15.34
CA VAL A 60 3.39 -13.64 -14.78
C VAL A 60 2.19 -13.61 -13.82
N LEU A 61 2.04 -12.54 -13.02
CA LEU A 61 0.88 -12.41 -12.13
C LEU A 61 -0.45 -12.25 -12.88
N TYR A 62 -0.45 -11.52 -14.00
CA TYR A 62 -1.62 -11.40 -14.86
C TYR A 62 -1.91 -12.70 -15.63
N GLU A 63 -0.88 -13.37 -16.15
CA GLU A 63 -1.02 -14.64 -16.87
C GLU A 63 -1.63 -15.74 -15.98
N LYS A 64 -1.27 -15.76 -14.70
CA LYS A 64 -1.78 -16.73 -13.72
C LYS A 64 -3.10 -16.32 -13.05
N ASP A 65 -3.79 -15.31 -13.57
CA ASP A 65 -5.05 -14.79 -13.00
C ASP A 65 -4.94 -14.39 -11.51
N LEU A 66 -3.76 -13.98 -11.06
CA LEU A 66 -3.53 -13.48 -9.70
C LEU A 66 -3.79 -11.97 -9.62
N LEU A 67 -3.57 -11.29 -10.75
CA LEU A 67 -4.06 -9.95 -11.09
C LEU A 67 -5.00 -10.07 -12.31
N GLY A 68 -5.88 -9.11 -12.49
CA GLY A 68 -6.95 -9.10 -13.48
C GLY A 68 -8.34 -9.05 -12.87
N THR A 69 -9.34 -9.30 -13.70
CA THR A 69 -10.76 -9.17 -13.39
C THR A 69 -11.51 -10.52 -13.41
N SER A 70 -10.79 -11.63 -13.57
CA SER A 70 -11.36 -12.98 -13.76
C SER A 70 -12.01 -13.57 -12.50
N SER A 71 -11.66 -13.09 -11.32
CA SER A 71 -12.21 -13.57 -10.04
C SER A 71 -12.24 -12.46 -8.99
N PRO A 72 -13.03 -12.59 -7.90
CA PRO A 72 -13.04 -11.59 -6.83
C PRO A 72 -11.69 -11.44 -6.11
N ASP A 73 -10.91 -12.52 -5.98
CA ASP A 73 -9.55 -12.44 -5.44
C ASP A 73 -8.60 -11.70 -6.39
N ALA A 74 -8.63 -12.02 -7.68
CA ALA A 74 -7.81 -11.34 -8.69
C ALA A 74 -8.14 -9.85 -8.76
N LEU A 75 -9.43 -9.52 -8.74
CA LEU A 75 -9.91 -8.14 -8.75
C LEU A 75 -9.44 -7.38 -7.50
N LEU A 76 -9.61 -7.97 -6.31
CA LEU A 76 -9.15 -7.35 -5.05
C LEU A 76 -7.63 -7.10 -5.08
N ASN A 77 -6.85 -8.08 -5.54
CA ASN A 77 -5.40 -7.96 -5.67
C ASN A 77 -5.01 -6.86 -6.68
N THR A 78 -5.76 -6.73 -7.77
CA THR A 78 -5.54 -5.71 -8.82
C THR A 78 -5.79 -4.32 -8.28
N LEU A 79 -6.89 -4.10 -7.56
CA LEU A 79 -7.15 -2.82 -6.89
C LEU A 79 -6.08 -2.51 -5.85
N TRP A 80 -5.64 -3.52 -5.09
CA TRP A 80 -4.55 -3.35 -4.14
C TRP A 80 -3.25 -2.93 -4.84
N PHE A 81 -2.88 -3.59 -5.94
CA PHE A 81 -1.68 -3.30 -6.70
C PHE A 81 -1.74 -1.92 -7.35
N ASN A 82 -2.82 -1.62 -8.06
CA ASN A 82 -3.07 -0.33 -8.71
C ASN A 82 -3.02 0.83 -7.72
N ASN A 83 -3.71 0.71 -6.58
CA ASN A 83 -3.69 1.74 -5.55
C ASN A 83 -2.28 1.88 -4.92
N THR A 84 -1.51 0.79 -4.83
CA THR A 84 -0.12 0.84 -4.34
C THR A 84 0.79 1.59 -5.32
N ILE A 85 0.71 1.30 -6.61
CA ILE A 85 1.64 1.85 -7.61
C ILE A 85 1.27 3.26 -8.09
N HIS A 86 -0.03 3.59 -8.19
CA HIS A 86 -0.52 4.88 -8.65
C HIS A 86 -0.74 5.88 -7.50
N PHE A 87 -1.41 5.46 -6.42
CA PHE A 87 -1.70 6.36 -5.29
C PHE A 87 -0.60 6.37 -4.24
N GLY A 88 0.23 5.34 -4.24
CA GLY A 88 1.41 5.32 -3.40
C GLY A 88 1.17 5.01 -1.95
N LEU A 89 0.12 4.27 -1.69
CA LEU A 89 -0.25 3.83 -0.36
C LEU A 89 0.89 3.04 0.30
N ARG A 90 1.04 3.25 1.60
CA ARG A 90 2.11 2.69 2.41
C ARG A 90 1.56 1.78 3.49
N GLY A 91 1.95 0.52 3.40
CA GLY A 91 1.68 -0.46 4.45
C GLY A 91 0.20 -0.80 4.56
N CYS A 92 -0.10 -1.87 5.32
CA CYS A 92 -1.46 -2.39 5.39
C CYS A 92 -2.47 -1.43 6.03
N LYS A 93 -2.02 -0.52 6.93
CA LYS A 93 -2.93 0.41 7.61
C LYS A 93 -3.57 1.39 6.62
N GLU A 94 -2.80 1.99 5.72
CA GLU A 94 -3.36 2.92 4.73
C GLU A 94 -4.36 2.24 3.79
N HIS A 95 -4.09 0.99 3.39
CA HIS A 95 -5.09 0.21 2.62
C HIS A 95 -6.32 -0.13 3.47
N ARG A 96 -6.13 -0.57 4.71
CA ARG A 96 -7.23 -1.01 5.59
C ARG A 96 -8.18 0.13 5.97
N ASP A 97 -7.63 1.31 6.19
CA ASP A 97 -8.38 2.50 6.63
C ASP A 97 -8.97 3.28 5.44
N MET A 98 -8.66 2.87 4.20
CA MET A 98 -9.23 3.47 3.01
C MET A 98 -10.73 3.23 2.94
N THR A 99 -11.45 4.29 2.59
CA THR A 99 -12.89 4.29 2.43
C THR A 99 -13.29 4.44 0.97
N TRP A 100 -14.53 4.09 0.65
CA TRP A 100 -15.09 4.20 -0.68
C TRP A 100 -15.06 5.64 -1.20
N GLY A 101 -15.31 6.63 -0.32
CA GLY A 101 -15.29 8.05 -0.65
C GLY A 101 -13.89 8.61 -0.97
N ASP A 102 -12.82 7.91 -0.56
CA ASP A 102 -11.45 8.39 -0.80
C ASP A 102 -11.04 8.26 -2.27
N VAL A 103 -11.70 7.40 -3.05
CA VAL A 103 -11.40 7.15 -4.46
C VAL A 103 -12.61 7.52 -5.32
N LYS A 104 -12.46 8.56 -6.15
CA LYS A 104 -13.56 9.06 -7.00
C LYS A 104 -13.18 9.03 -8.48
N LEU A 105 -14.13 8.60 -9.31
CA LEU A 105 -14.02 8.61 -10.76
C LEU A 105 -14.30 10.00 -11.30
N HIS A 106 -13.41 10.48 -12.18
CA HIS A 106 -13.49 11.76 -12.84
C HIS A 106 -13.23 11.60 -14.34
N LYS A 107 -13.55 12.66 -15.09
CA LYS A 107 -13.28 12.77 -16.52
C LYS A 107 -12.57 14.10 -16.79
N THR A 108 -11.57 14.09 -17.66
CA THR A 108 -10.92 15.33 -18.14
C THR A 108 -11.82 16.03 -19.16
N VAL A 109 -11.45 17.26 -19.53
CA VAL A 109 -12.11 18.00 -20.61
C VAL A 109 -12.01 17.27 -21.96
N SER A 110 -10.89 16.56 -22.19
CA SER A 110 -10.69 15.71 -23.37
C SER A 110 -11.46 14.39 -23.34
N GLY A 111 -12.18 14.11 -22.26
CA GLY A 111 -12.99 12.90 -22.12
C GLY A 111 -12.25 11.68 -21.54
N GLU A 112 -11.01 11.84 -21.11
CA GLU A 112 -10.22 10.77 -20.51
C GLU A 112 -10.66 10.53 -19.06
N GLU A 113 -10.99 9.28 -18.73
CA GLU A 113 -11.39 8.90 -17.38
C GLU A 113 -10.18 8.64 -16.49
N TYR A 114 -10.28 9.07 -15.22
CA TYR A 114 -9.25 8.82 -14.22
C TYR A 114 -9.85 8.72 -12.83
N LEU A 115 -9.17 7.99 -11.95
CA LEU A 115 -9.45 7.98 -10.52
C LEU A 115 -8.55 8.97 -9.79
N LYS A 116 -9.16 9.72 -8.88
CA LYS A 116 -8.47 10.62 -7.96
C LYS A 116 -8.52 10.03 -6.56
N TYR A 117 -7.37 9.99 -5.88
CA TYR A 117 -7.29 9.61 -4.48
C TYR A 117 -7.20 10.84 -3.57
N ASN A 118 -8.14 10.95 -2.63
CA ASN A 118 -8.14 11.94 -1.57
C ASN A 118 -7.43 11.35 -0.34
N GLU A 119 -6.20 11.79 -0.10
CA GLU A 119 -5.37 11.26 0.98
C GLU A 119 -5.91 11.70 2.36
N ARG A 120 -6.24 10.72 3.21
CA ARG A 120 -6.48 10.91 4.64
C ARG A 120 -5.16 11.07 5.40
N GLN A 121 -5.22 11.21 6.73
CA GLN A 121 -4.05 11.27 7.58
C GLN A 121 -3.11 10.08 7.34
N THR A 122 -1.81 10.35 7.13
CA THR A 122 -0.78 9.32 6.98
C THR A 122 0.31 9.49 8.04
N LYS A 123 1.20 8.51 8.16
CA LYS A 123 2.36 8.62 9.06
C LYS A 123 3.22 9.86 8.76
N THR A 124 3.33 10.24 7.50
CA THR A 124 4.16 11.39 7.07
C THR A 124 3.38 12.69 6.97
N ARG A 125 2.05 12.65 7.10
CA ARG A 125 1.15 13.81 7.07
C ARG A 125 0.11 13.61 8.15
N SER A 126 0.49 13.98 9.38
CA SER A 126 -0.29 13.74 10.59
C SER A 126 -1.52 14.63 10.71
N GLY A 127 -1.65 15.67 9.87
CA GLY A 127 -2.69 16.70 10.00
C GLY A 127 -2.36 17.79 11.02
N GLU A 128 -1.21 17.70 11.71
CA GLU A 128 -0.73 18.76 12.64
C GLU A 128 -0.47 20.07 11.90
N ASN A 129 0.00 20.00 10.66
CA ASN A 129 0.08 21.12 9.75
C ASN A 129 -0.89 20.91 8.59
N THR A 130 -1.94 21.72 8.51
CA THR A 130 -2.97 21.64 7.45
C THR A 130 -2.43 21.95 6.05
N ARG A 131 -1.25 22.58 5.96
CA ARG A 131 -0.55 22.83 4.69
C ARG A 131 0.32 21.66 4.24
N ASP A 132 0.55 20.66 5.10
CA ASP A 132 1.31 19.46 4.75
C ASP A 132 0.42 18.48 3.96
N VAL A 133 0.20 18.84 2.70
CA VAL A 133 -0.52 18.02 1.71
C VAL A 133 0.44 17.50 0.64
N ARG A 134 0.02 16.53 -0.17
CA ARG A 134 0.82 16.15 -1.34
C ARG A 134 0.93 17.32 -2.32
N LYS A 135 2.14 17.59 -2.78
CA LYS A 135 2.39 18.55 -3.86
C LYS A 135 1.63 18.19 -5.14
N VAL A 136 1.52 16.90 -5.44
CA VAL A 136 0.79 16.37 -6.60
C VAL A 136 -0.28 15.42 -6.09
N THR A 137 -1.54 15.69 -6.47
CA THR A 137 -2.64 14.78 -6.14
C THR A 137 -2.49 13.50 -6.95
N PRO A 138 -2.48 12.32 -6.33
CA PRO A 138 -2.35 11.07 -7.06
C PRO A 138 -3.56 10.82 -7.97
N LYS A 139 -3.27 10.52 -9.23
CA LYS A 139 -4.26 10.18 -10.26
C LYS A 139 -3.87 8.88 -10.94
N MET A 140 -4.87 8.14 -11.37
CA MET A 140 -4.72 6.89 -12.12
C MET A 140 -5.62 6.98 -13.34
N PHE A 141 -5.05 7.01 -14.54
CA PHE A 141 -5.77 7.25 -15.79
C PHE A 141 -6.18 5.94 -16.46
N SER A 142 -7.23 5.98 -17.27
CA SER A 142 -7.65 4.84 -18.10
C SER A 142 -6.61 4.56 -19.17
N VAL A 143 -6.45 3.28 -19.49
CA VAL A 143 -5.69 2.83 -20.66
C VAL A 143 -6.63 2.02 -21.56
N PRO A 144 -7.45 2.67 -22.40
CA PRO A 144 -8.46 1.99 -23.20
C PRO A 144 -7.87 0.87 -24.06
N GLY A 145 -8.56 -0.27 -24.13
CA GLY A 145 -8.12 -1.45 -24.89
C GLY A 145 -7.06 -2.31 -24.19
N ASN A 146 -6.51 -1.87 -23.06
CA ASN A 146 -5.59 -2.67 -22.26
C ASN A 146 -6.34 -3.55 -21.25
N LYS A 147 -6.05 -4.86 -21.22
CA LYS A 147 -6.61 -5.80 -20.22
C LYS A 147 -6.23 -5.45 -18.78
N ARG A 148 -5.19 -4.64 -18.59
CA ARG A 148 -4.69 -4.14 -17.30
C ARG A 148 -5.22 -2.74 -16.96
N ASP A 149 -6.24 -2.25 -17.68
CA ASP A 149 -6.80 -0.91 -17.44
C ASP A 149 -7.28 -0.77 -15.99
N PRO A 150 -6.68 0.13 -15.19
CA PRO A 150 -7.07 0.31 -13.80
C PRO A 150 -8.50 0.83 -13.65
N ILE A 151 -9.01 1.59 -14.63
CA ILE A 151 -10.36 2.16 -14.56
C ILE A 151 -11.40 1.09 -14.83
N ALA A 152 -11.18 0.21 -15.82
CA ALA A 152 -12.03 -0.96 -16.05
C ALA A 152 -12.12 -1.86 -14.80
N ALA A 153 -10.98 -2.14 -14.14
CA ALA A 153 -10.97 -2.92 -12.90
C ALA A 153 -11.77 -2.24 -11.77
N TYR A 154 -11.62 -0.93 -11.58
CA TYR A 154 -12.40 -0.19 -10.59
C TYR A 154 -13.90 -0.19 -10.90
N LYS A 155 -14.30 0.00 -12.17
CA LYS A 155 -15.71 -0.02 -12.57
C LYS A 155 -16.36 -1.37 -12.28
N LEU A 156 -15.67 -2.47 -12.60
CA LEU A 156 -16.15 -3.81 -12.23
C LEU A 156 -16.26 -3.96 -10.71
N PHE A 157 -15.29 -3.44 -9.95
CA PHE A 157 -15.36 -3.47 -8.50
C PHE A 157 -16.55 -2.68 -7.95
N ALA A 158 -16.83 -1.50 -8.49
CA ALA A 158 -17.98 -0.69 -8.15
C ALA A 158 -19.30 -1.39 -8.47
N GLU A 159 -19.40 -2.06 -9.63
CA GLU A 159 -20.56 -2.87 -10.02
C GLU A 159 -20.79 -4.03 -9.04
N LYS A 160 -19.72 -4.68 -8.59
CA LYS A 160 -19.78 -5.79 -7.62
C LYS A 160 -19.83 -5.33 -6.16
N HIS A 161 -19.77 -4.02 -5.91
CA HIS A 161 -19.83 -3.46 -4.56
C HIS A 161 -21.25 -3.63 -4.01
N PRO A 162 -21.46 -4.21 -2.82
CA PRO A 162 -22.80 -4.35 -2.26
C PRO A 162 -23.46 -2.97 -2.07
N ALA A 163 -24.67 -2.81 -2.57
CA ALA A 163 -25.42 -1.55 -2.54
C ALA A 163 -25.62 -1.03 -1.10
N GLU A 164 -25.74 -1.95 -0.14
CA GLU A 164 -25.98 -1.63 1.27
C GLU A 164 -24.75 -1.05 1.98
N ILE A 165 -23.56 -1.16 1.38
CA ILE A 165 -22.32 -0.60 1.92
C ILE A 165 -21.68 0.37 0.92
N ASN A 166 -22.46 1.09 0.13
CA ASN A 166 -21.96 2.05 -0.88
C ASN A 166 -21.82 3.51 -0.36
N SER A 167 -21.79 3.70 0.96
CA SER A 167 -21.57 5.03 1.56
C SER A 167 -20.12 5.48 1.45
N ASP A 168 -19.87 6.80 1.48
CA ASP A 168 -18.50 7.33 1.38
C ASP A 168 -17.59 6.88 2.52
N ASP A 169 -18.14 6.61 3.71
CA ASP A 169 -17.38 6.10 4.87
C ASP A 169 -17.23 4.58 4.90
N SER A 170 -17.83 3.88 3.94
CA SER A 170 -17.70 2.43 3.82
C SER A 170 -16.27 2.01 3.56
N PRO A 171 -15.82 0.83 4.05
CA PRO A 171 -14.49 0.32 3.73
C PRO A 171 -14.31 0.09 2.22
N PHE A 172 -13.19 0.55 1.66
CA PHE A 172 -12.90 0.36 0.24
C PHE A 172 -12.66 -1.11 -0.10
N TYR A 173 -11.81 -1.80 0.67
CA TYR A 173 -11.53 -3.22 0.44
C TYR A 173 -12.52 -4.08 1.20
N LEU A 174 -13.28 -4.90 0.48
CA LEU A 174 -14.25 -5.83 1.04
C LEU A 174 -13.71 -7.27 1.06
N ALA A 175 -14.18 -8.06 2.02
CA ALA A 175 -13.80 -9.45 2.14
C ALA A 175 -14.39 -10.28 1.00
N VAL A 176 -13.56 -11.08 0.33
CA VAL A 176 -14.00 -11.97 -0.75
C VAL A 176 -14.97 -13.02 -0.22
N ASN A 177 -16.02 -13.31 -1.00
CA ASN A 177 -17.03 -14.28 -0.63
C ASN A 177 -16.69 -15.70 -1.11
N ASN A 178 -16.05 -16.49 -0.25
CA ASN A 178 -15.59 -17.86 -0.56
C ASN A 178 -16.65 -18.95 -0.36
N LEU A 179 -17.92 -18.71 -0.70
CA LEU A 179 -18.98 -19.70 -0.49
C LEU A 179 -18.72 -20.97 -1.32
N LYS A 180 -18.47 -22.09 -0.62
CA LYS A 180 -18.20 -23.41 -1.21
C LYS A 180 -19.46 -24.15 -1.68
N LYS A 181 -20.67 -23.63 -1.42
CA LYS A 181 -21.93 -24.32 -1.75
C LYS A 181 -22.51 -23.87 -3.11
N PRO A 182 -23.11 -24.78 -3.89
CA PRO A 182 -23.75 -24.47 -5.16
C PRO A 182 -25.18 -23.95 -4.92
N GLU A 183 -25.33 -22.70 -4.50
CA GLU A 183 -26.61 -22.00 -4.68
C GLU A 183 -26.54 -21.25 -6.02
N SER A 184 -27.51 -21.52 -6.89
CA SER A 184 -27.74 -20.97 -8.24
C SER A 184 -26.66 -20.04 -8.81
N VAL A 185 -25.98 -20.52 -9.85
CA VAL A 185 -24.82 -19.94 -10.54
C VAL A 185 -25.04 -18.52 -11.13
N SER A 186 -26.25 -17.95 -11.08
CA SER A 186 -26.54 -16.66 -11.70
C SER A 186 -26.36 -15.41 -10.83
N CYS A 187 -26.22 -15.51 -9.49
CA CYS A 187 -26.24 -14.30 -8.63
C CYS A 187 -25.40 -14.37 -7.33
N LYS A 188 -24.24 -15.05 -7.34
CA LYS A 188 -23.36 -15.06 -6.15
C LYS A 188 -22.61 -13.73 -6.00
N ALA A 189 -22.91 -12.99 -4.94
CA ALA A 189 -22.17 -11.77 -4.59
C ALA A 189 -20.67 -12.07 -4.39
N TRP A 190 -19.81 -11.31 -5.07
CA TRP A 190 -18.34 -11.46 -5.05
C TRP A 190 -17.72 -11.07 -3.71
N PHE A 191 -18.29 -10.06 -3.06
CA PHE A 191 -17.78 -9.48 -1.83
C PHE A 191 -18.83 -9.57 -0.72
N LYS A 192 -18.34 -9.79 0.50
CA LYS A 192 -19.14 -9.71 1.72
C LYS A 192 -19.30 -8.24 2.12
N LYS A 193 -20.37 -7.96 2.87
CA LYS A 193 -20.61 -6.66 3.52
C LYS A 193 -19.71 -6.46 4.75
N ALA A 194 -18.42 -6.72 4.60
CA ALA A 194 -17.44 -6.68 5.67
C ALA A 194 -16.06 -6.30 5.11
N PRO A 195 -15.26 -5.54 5.87
CA PRO A 195 -13.95 -5.08 5.40
C PRO A 195 -12.95 -6.25 5.28
N ALA A 196 -12.12 -6.21 4.23
CA ALA A 196 -11.09 -7.22 3.96
C ALA A 196 -10.10 -7.35 5.13
N GLY A 197 -9.95 -8.56 5.66
CA GLY A 197 -9.15 -8.80 6.87
C GLY A 197 -7.71 -8.27 6.77
N VAL A 198 -7.22 -7.68 7.87
CA VAL A 198 -5.87 -7.06 7.94
C VAL A 198 -4.79 -8.06 7.50
N ASN A 199 -4.85 -9.30 7.97
CA ASN A 199 -3.86 -10.32 7.61
C ASN A 199 -3.88 -10.68 6.11
N LYS A 200 -5.07 -10.65 5.48
CA LYS A 200 -5.19 -10.85 4.03
C LYS A 200 -4.50 -9.72 3.30
N LEU A 201 -4.85 -8.45 3.60
CA LEU A 201 -4.24 -7.27 2.98
C LEU A 201 -2.72 -7.24 3.18
N ASN A 202 -2.23 -7.54 4.38
CA ASN A 202 -0.79 -7.53 4.71
C ASN A 202 0.03 -8.60 3.97
N SER A 203 -0.62 -9.62 3.44
CA SER A 203 0.04 -10.76 2.78
C SER A 203 -0.24 -10.89 1.28
N ILE A 204 -1.00 -9.95 0.67
CA ILE A 204 -1.41 -10.02 -0.75
C ILE A 204 -0.21 -10.33 -1.66
N MET A 205 0.84 -9.49 -1.65
CA MET A 205 1.96 -9.68 -2.57
C MET A 205 2.74 -10.97 -2.28
N LYS A 206 2.93 -11.31 -1.00
CA LYS A 206 3.59 -12.56 -0.62
C LYS A 206 2.83 -13.77 -1.16
N ASN A 207 1.50 -13.76 -1.03
CA ASN A 207 0.63 -14.86 -1.46
C ASN A 207 0.57 -14.94 -2.99
N MET A 208 0.51 -13.81 -3.68
CA MET A 208 0.57 -13.76 -5.15
C MET A 208 1.89 -14.33 -5.66
N ALA A 209 3.02 -13.87 -5.14
CA ALA A 209 4.33 -14.37 -5.53
C ALA A 209 4.49 -15.88 -5.30
N ALA A 210 4.03 -16.37 -4.14
CA ALA A 210 4.05 -17.80 -3.84
C ALA A 210 3.19 -18.62 -4.82
N LYS A 211 1.96 -18.17 -5.09
CA LYS A 211 1.08 -18.82 -6.10
C LYS A 211 1.65 -18.75 -7.51
N ALA A 212 2.37 -17.69 -7.83
CA ALA A 212 3.02 -17.51 -9.11
C ALA A 212 4.31 -18.35 -9.25
N GLY A 213 4.82 -18.94 -8.18
CA GLY A 213 6.09 -19.67 -8.20
C GLY A 213 7.31 -18.75 -8.33
N LEU A 214 7.18 -17.46 -7.98
CA LEU A 214 8.30 -16.53 -8.01
C LEU A 214 9.27 -16.84 -6.88
N THR A 215 10.54 -17.06 -7.20
CA THR A 215 11.60 -17.44 -6.25
C THR A 215 12.14 -16.24 -5.46
N THR A 216 12.02 -15.04 -6.02
CA THR A 216 12.40 -13.79 -5.38
C THR A 216 11.49 -13.48 -4.19
N LYS A 217 12.08 -12.96 -3.11
CA LYS A 217 11.32 -12.54 -1.93
C LYS A 217 10.49 -11.28 -2.23
N PHE A 218 9.21 -11.49 -2.52
CA PHE A 218 8.24 -10.40 -2.66
C PHE A 218 7.41 -10.19 -1.40
N THR A 219 7.21 -8.93 -1.04
CA THR A 219 6.32 -8.52 0.06
C THR A 219 5.51 -7.32 -0.41
N ASN A 220 4.54 -6.83 0.36
CA ASN A 220 3.81 -5.61 -0.03
C ASN A 220 4.74 -4.39 -0.24
N HIS A 221 5.93 -4.40 0.37
CA HIS A 221 6.95 -3.39 0.12
C HIS A 221 7.52 -3.44 -1.31
N SER A 222 7.46 -4.60 -1.97
CA SER A 222 7.85 -4.77 -3.38
C SER A 222 6.94 -3.98 -4.31
N GLY A 223 5.62 -4.07 -4.15
CA GLY A 223 4.68 -3.27 -4.94
C GLY A 223 4.93 -1.77 -4.77
N ARG A 224 5.28 -1.34 -3.55
CA ARG A 224 5.62 0.07 -3.29
C ARG A 224 6.89 0.53 -4.03
N LYS A 225 7.87 -0.36 -4.23
CA LYS A 225 9.09 -0.06 -5.00
C LYS A 225 8.82 0.09 -6.49
N THR A 226 7.74 -0.50 -6.97
CA THR A 226 7.20 -0.38 -8.35
C THR A 226 6.23 0.81 -8.48
N MET A 227 6.21 1.73 -7.51
CA MET A 227 5.44 2.98 -7.64
C MET A 227 5.86 3.76 -8.88
N ILE A 228 4.87 4.24 -9.62
CA ILE A 228 5.07 5.19 -10.71
C ILE A 228 5.48 6.53 -10.11
N GLN A 229 6.67 7.00 -10.47
CA GLN A 229 7.13 8.34 -10.13
C GLN A 229 6.73 9.27 -11.26
N ALA A 230 6.20 10.45 -10.93
CA ALA A 230 6.07 11.51 -11.91
C ALA A 230 7.50 11.91 -12.34
N LEU A 231 7.78 11.80 -13.64
CA LEU A 231 8.99 12.35 -14.26
C LEU A 231 8.97 13.88 -14.19
#